data_AF-A0A845F9S3-F1
#
_entry.id   AF-A0A845F9S3-F1
#
_cell.length_a   1.000
_cell.length_b   1.000
_cell.length_c   1.000
_cell.angle_alpha   90.00
_cell.angle_beta   90.00
_cell.angle_gamma   90.00
#
_symmetry.space_group_name_H-M   'P 1'
#
loop_
_entity.id
_entity.type
_entity.pdbx_description
1 polymer ?
#
loop_
_entity_poly.entity_id
_entity_poly.type
_entity_poly.pdbx_seq_one_letter_code
_entity_poly.pdbx_strand_id
1 'polypeptide(L)'
;MECDTYKKVYGYVTRQKDGKPQVLVFQHPCAEAGIQIPKGTVQRDEATIYAVRREVEEETGLRNFQVEHILAEDLWENDDGTVHHRFFYKITVSNAADEWDYEPTGGGEEEGLIFRFFWISSEGEVELIRGHGDYLHFIFAETD
;
A
#
# COMPACT_ATOMS: atom_id res chain seq x y z
N MET A 1 25.27 -10.18 -15.74
CA MET A 1 23.90 -9.83 -16.15
C MET A 1 23.21 -9.47 -14.86
N GLU A 2 23.17 -8.18 -14.53
CA GLU A 2 22.31 -7.74 -13.42
C GLU A 2 20.89 -8.07 -13.87
N CYS A 3 20.23 -8.97 -13.14
CA CYS A 3 18.79 -9.08 -13.26
C CYS A 3 18.26 -7.75 -12.75
N ASP A 4 17.60 -6.97 -13.60
CA ASP A 4 17.01 -5.69 -13.18
C ASP A 4 15.91 -6.01 -12.15
N THR A 5 16.30 -6.03 -10.87
CA THR A 5 15.36 -6.24 -9.77
C THR A 5 14.58 -4.95 -9.55
N TYR A 6 13.29 -4.95 -9.87
CA TYR A 6 12.43 -3.80 -9.65
C TYR A 6 12.05 -3.72 -8.18
N LYS A 7 12.52 -2.67 -7.51
CA LYS A 7 12.17 -2.43 -6.11
C LYS A 7 10.78 -1.81 -6.01
N LYS A 8 9.93 -2.43 -5.19
CA LYS A 8 8.55 -2.00 -4.93
C LYS A 8 8.35 -1.77 -3.45
N VAL A 9 7.61 -0.72 -3.11
CA VAL A 9 7.22 -0.43 -1.73
C VAL A 9 5.72 -0.57 -1.58
N TYR A 10 5.29 -1.07 -0.43
CA TYR A 10 3.90 -1.29 -0.07
C TYR A 10 3.66 -0.66 1.30
N GLY A 11 2.61 0.16 1.41
CA GLY A 11 2.24 0.84 2.64
C GLY A 11 0.99 0.24 3.26
N TYR A 12 1.12 -0.51 4.35
CA TYR A 12 -0.01 -0.79 5.22
C TYR A 12 -0.25 0.44 6.09
N VAL A 13 -1.08 1.36 5.59
CA VAL A 13 -1.53 2.53 6.35
C VAL A 13 -2.61 2.09 7.32
N THR A 14 -2.36 2.32 8.60
CA THR A 14 -3.18 1.81 9.70
C THR A 14 -3.70 2.93 10.58
N ARG A 15 -4.89 2.71 11.14
CA ARG A 15 -5.45 3.54 12.22
C ARG A 15 -6.09 2.66 13.29
N GLN A 16 -6.29 3.20 14.48
CA GLN A 16 -7.09 2.58 15.52
C GLN A 16 -8.50 3.17 15.52
N LYS A 17 -9.53 2.33 15.41
CA LYS A 17 -10.93 2.75 15.51
C LYS A 17 -11.69 1.78 16.41
N ASP A 18 -12.36 2.31 17.42
CA ASP A 18 -13.12 1.53 18.41
C ASP A 18 -12.30 0.39 19.05
N GLY A 19 -11.01 0.65 19.30
CA GLY A 19 -10.08 -0.31 19.90
C GLY A 19 -9.61 -1.42 18.97
N LYS A 20 -9.85 -1.30 17.65
CA LYS A 20 -9.42 -2.28 16.65
C LYS A 20 -8.52 -1.63 15.58
N PRO A 21 -7.47 -2.33 15.12
CA PRO A 21 -6.69 -1.87 13.99
C PRO A 21 -7.54 -1.94 12.72
N GLN A 22 -7.37 -0.93 11.88
CA GLN A 22 -7.89 -0.93 10.53
C GLN A 22 -6.77 -0.64 9.53
N VAL A 23 -6.90 -1.17 8.31
CA VAL A 23 -5.97 -0.95 7.21
C VAL A 23 -6.67 -0.22 6.08
N LEU A 24 -6.02 0.82 5.57
CA LEU A 24 -6.50 1.59 4.42
C LEU A 24 -6.31 0.79 3.15
N VAL A 25 -7.37 0.68 2.37
CA VAL A 25 -7.38 0.09 1.04
C VAL A 25 -8.08 1.05 0.07
N PHE A 26 -7.91 0.82 -1.23
CA PHE A 26 -8.67 1.53 -2.23
C PHE A 26 -9.21 0.62 -3.32
N GLN A 27 -10.38 0.98 -3.84
CA GLN A 27 -10.92 0.41 -5.04
C GLN A 27 -10.49 1.24 -6.25
N HIS A 28 -9.82 0.58 -7.18
CA HIS A 28 -9.45 1.15 -8.46
C HIS A 28 -10.67 1.19 -9.41
N PRO A 29 -10.84 2.23 -10.27
CA PRO A 29 -12.02 2.35 -11.14
C PRO A 29 -12.08 1.28 -12.24
N CYS A 30 -10.92 0.76 -12.65
CA CYS A 30 -10.82 -0.43 -13.51
C CYS A 30 -11.10 -1.70 -12.70
N ALA A 31 -12.13 -2.45 -13.06
CA ALA A 31 -12.59 -3.63 -12.31
C ALA A 31 -11.51 -4.72 -12.23
N GLU A 32 -10.71 -4.88 -13.28
CA GLU A 32 -9.63 -5.86 -13.36
C GLU A 32 -8.45 -5.56 -12.42
N ALA A 33 -8.31 -4.31 -11.95
CA ALA A 33 -7.24 -3.91 -11.04
C ALA A 33 -7.52 -4.26 -9.57
N GLY A 34 -8.77 -4.61 -9.24
CA GLY A 34 -9.16 -5.06 -7.90
C GLY A 34 -9.00 -4.01 -6.80
N ILE A 35 -9.04 -4.49 -5.55
CA ILE A 35 -8.81 -3.67 -4.35
C ILE A 35 -7.33 -3.76 -3.99
N GLN A 36 -6.75 -2.62 -3.68
CA GLN A 36 -5.32 -2.45 -3.45
C GLN A 36 -5.04 -1.74 -2.14
N ILE A 37 -3.77 -1.75 -1.75
CA ILE A 37 -3.18 -0.89 -0.73
C ILE A 37 -2.21 0.07 -1.43
N PRO A 38 -1.86 1.20 -0.81
CA PRO A 38 -0.90 2.11 -1.40
C PRO A 38 0.43 1.42 -1.70
N LYS A 39 0.96 1.62 -2.91
CA LYS A 39 2.20 0.99 -3.36
C LYS A 39 2.85 1.79 -4.47
N GLY A 40 4.13 1.54 -4.70
CA GLY A 40 4.75 2.06 -5.90
C GLY A 40 6.19 1.64 -6.10
N THR A 41 6.85 2.33 -7.00
CA THR A 41 8.19 1.95 -7.48
C THR A 41 9.23 2.78 -6.77
N VAL A 42 10.27 2.14 -6.23
CA VAL A 42 11.43 2.86 -5.72
C VAL A 42 12.21 3.39 -6.90
N GLN A 43 12.36 4.72 -6.97
CA GLN A 43 13.11 5.36 -8.05
C GLN A 43 14.61 5.07 -7.92
N ARG A 44 15.34 5.33 -9.01
CA ARG A 44 16.80 5.19 -9.01
C ARG A 44 17.40 6.08 -7.93
N ASP A 45 18.27 5.50 -7.12
CA ASP A 45 18.96 6.16 -5.99
C ASP A 45 18.03 6.64 -4.86
N GLU A 46 16.73 6.26 -4.87
CA GLU A 46 15.77 6.57 -3.81
C GLU A 46 15.84 5.54 -2.67
N ALA A 47 15.80 6.01 -1.42
CA ALA A 47 15.65 5.11 -0.28
C ALA A 47 14.19 4.65 -0.16
N THR A 48 13.98 3.37 0.12
CA THR A 48 12.64 2.74 0.19
C THR A 48 11.68 3.45 1.17
N ILE A 49 12.18 3.99 2.27
CA ILE A 49 11.38 4.76 3.23
C ILE A 49 10.89 6.11 2.65
N TYR A 50 11.66 6.73 1.76
CA TYR A 50 11.24 7.95 1.07
C TYR A 50 10.26 7.61 -0.05
N ALA A 51 10.51 6.52 -0.77
CA ALA A 51 9.58 6.00 -1.77
C ALA A 51 8.20 5.74 -1.15
N VAL A 52 8.11 4.94 -0.08
CA VAL A 52 6.79 4.59 0.49
C VAL A 52 6.04 5.81 1.03
N ARG A 53 6.76 6.80 1.54
CA ARG A 53 6.16 8.07 1.98
C ARG A 53 5.58 8.84 0.80
N ARG A 54 6.36 8.98 -0.27
CA ARG A 54 5.94 9.64 -1.51
C ARG A 54 4.71 8.96 -2.10
N GLU A 55 4.75 7.64 -2.27
CA GLU A 55 3.62 6.88 -2.85
C GLU A 55 2.35 7.01 -2.01
N VAL A 56 2.45 6.94 -0.67
CA VAL A 56 1.28 7.16 0.20
C VAL A 56 0.74 8.59 0.07
N GLU A 57 1.59 9.61 0.01
CA GLU A 57 1.15 10.99 -0.21
C GLU A 57 0.49 11.16 -1.58
N GLU A 58 1.10 10.60 -2.63
CA GLU A 58 0.67 10.71 -4.02
C GLU A 58 -0.63 9.95 -4.31
N GLU A 59 -0.82 8.75 -3.78
CA GLU A 59 -2.02 7.94 -4.06
C GLU A 59 -3.19 8.27 -3.12
N THR A 60 -2.92 8.66 -1.87
CA THR A 60 -3.97 8.77 -0.84
C THR A 60 -4.34 10.21 -0.46
N GLY A 61 -3.44 11.16 -0.72
CA GLY A 61 -3.56 12.55 -0.27
C GLY A 61 -3.29 12.76 1.23
N LEU A 62 -3.00 11.71 2.00
CA LEU A 62 -2.62 11.83 3.40
C LEU A 62 -1.25 12.50 3.52
N ARG A 63 -1.08 13.43 4.47
CA ARG A 63 0.19 14.14 4.72
C ARG A 63 0.69 14.04 6.16
N ASN A 64 -0.18 13.65 7.09
CA ASN A 64 0.13 13.59 8.52
C ASN A 64 0.10 12.13 8.98
N PHE A 65 1.15 11.38 8.63
CA PHE A 65 1.31 9.98 8.99
C PHE A 65 2.76 9.70 9.39
N GLN A 66 2.98 8.55 10.03
CA GLN A 66 4.29 8.08 10.45
C GLN A 66 4.59 6.74 9.81
N VAL A 67 5.72 6.65 9.10
CA VAL A 67 6.27 5.36 8.65
C VAL A 67 7.04 4.77 9.83
N GLU A 68 6.56 3.68 10.41
CA GLU A 68 7.10 3.12 11.65
C GLU A 68 8.37 2.31 11.39
N HIS A 69 8.22 1.23 10.63
CA HIS A 69 9.30 0.29 10.32
C HIS A 69 8.90 -0.58 9.13
N ILE A 70 9.89 -1.28 8.59
CA ILE A 70 9.67 -2.35 7.62
C ILE A 70 9.08 -3.57 8.33
N LEU A 71 7.95 -4.05 7.83
CA LEU A 71 7.21 -5.20 8.33
C LEU A 71 7.71 -6.50 7.69
N ALA A 72 7.98 -6.46 6.38
CA ALA A 72 8.49 -7.59 5.62
C ALA A 72 9.28 -7.12 4.39
N GLU A 73 10.18 -7.99 3.92
CA GLU A 73 10.98 -7.82 2.71
C GLU A 73 11.05 -9.17 1.99
N ASP A 74 10.76 -9.21 0.70
CA ASP A 74 10.84 -10.44 -0.08
C ASP A 74 11.20 -10.22 -1.56
N LEU A 75 11.42 -11.33 -2.25
CA LEU A 75 11.54 -11.40 -3.71
C LEU A 75 10.32 -12.13 -4.25
N TRP A 76 9.58 -11.48 -5.14
CA TRP A 76 8.37 -12.00 -5.73
C TRP A 76 8.50 -12.07 -7.25
N GLU A 77 8.30 -13.26 -7.80
CA GLU A 77 8.37 -13.51 -9.24
C GLU A 77 6.98 -13.38 -9.86
N ASN A 78 6.84 -12.45 -10.82
CA ASN A 78 5.65 -12.33 -11.66
C ASN A 78 5.55 -13.52 -12.62
N ASP A 79 4.36 -13.72 -13.17
CA ASP A 79 4.11 -14.81 -14.13
C ASP A 79 4.93 -14.68 -15.44
N ASP A 80 5.46 -13.48 -15.73
CA ASP A 80 6.35 -13.22 -16.87
C ASP A 80 7.85 -13.44 -16.57
N GLY A 81 8.18 -13.87 -15.34
CA GLY A 81 9.55 -14.11 -14.86
C GLY A 81 10.26 -12.86 -14.30
N THR A 82 9.61 -11.70 -14.28
CA THR A 82 10.16 -10.49 -13.66
C THR A 82 10.17 -10.65 -12.13
N VAL A 83 11.31 -10.37 -11.49
CA VAL A 83 11.44 -10.41 -10.03
C VAL A 83 11.30 -9.02 -9.43
N HIS A 84 10.30 -8.84 -8.57
CA HIS A 84 10.10 -7.67 -7.74
C HIS A 84 10.73 -7.87 -6.37
N HIS A 85 11.52 -6.91 -5.92
CA HIS A 85 12.00 -6.83 -4.54
C HIS A 85 11.04 -5.95 -3.76
N ARG A 86 10.17 -6.56 -2.96
CA ARG A 86 9.07 -5.87 -2.28
C ARG A 86 9.46 -5.53 -0.85
N PHE A 87 9.14 -4.31 -0.43
CA PHE A 87 9.33 -3.81 0.93
C PHE A 87 7.98 -3.37 1.47
N PHE A 88 7.52 -4.02 2.54
CA PHE A 88 6.23 -3.71 3.17
C PHE A 88 6.47 -2.88 4.43
N TYR A 89 5.81 -1.74 4.56
CA TYR A 89 5.94 -0.84 5.70
C TYR A 89 4.66 -0.79 6.52
N LYS A 90 4.81 -0.78 7.85
CA LYS A 90 3.73 -0.37 8.76
C LYS A 90 3.72 1.15 8.86
N ILE A 91 2.58 1.75 8.55
CA ILE A 91 2.38 3.19 8.57
C ILE A 91 1.19 3.49 9.49
N THR A 92 1.29 4.53 10.31
CA THR A 92 0.23 4.94 11.23
C THR A 92 -0.29 6.32 10.89
N VAL A 93 -1.61 6.49 10.98
CA VAL A 93 -2.29 7.78 10.84
C VAL A 93 -3.30 7.96 11.97
N SER A 94 -3.33 9.16 12.56
CA SER A 94 -4.19 9.46 13.72
C SER A 94 -5.52 10.10 13.34
N ASN A 95 -5.61 10.74 12.18
CA ASN A 95 -6.81 11.42 11.72
C ASN A 95 -6.97 11.28 10.21
N ALA A 96 -7.90 10.43 9.79
CA ALA A 96 -8.30 10.23 8.41
C ALA A 96 -9.79 9.92 8.35
N ALA A 97 -10.46 10.36 7.28
CA ALA A 97 -11.88 10.10 7.06
C ALA A 97 -12.16 8.59 6.95
N ASP A 98 -13.42 8.21 7.14
CA ASP A 98 -13.82 6.80 6.98
C ASP A 98 -13.82 6.35 5.52
N GLU A 99 -14.16 7.24 4.61
CA GLU A 99 -14.09 7.01 3.18
C GLU A 99 -13.79 8.33 2.49
N TRP A 100 -13.08 8.29 1.38
CA TRP A 100 -12.89 9.44 0.51
C TRP A 100 -12.53 9.00 -0.91
N ASP A 101 -12.82 9.87 -1.87
CA ASP A 101 -12.34 9.73 -3.24
C ASP A 101 -11.11 10.62 -3.42
N TYR A 102 -10.13 10.15 -4.17
CA TYR A 102 -8.91 10.91 -4.44
C TYR A 102 -8.38 10.65 -5.85
N GLU A 103 -7.86 11.69 -6.49
CA GLU A 103 -7.14 11.60 -7.76
C GLU A 103 -5.64 11.57 -7.46
N PRO A 104 -4.95 10.45 -7.74
CA PRO A 104 -3.52 10.31 -7.48
C PRO A 104 -2.69 11.37 -8.20
N THR A 105 -1.64 11.86 -7.54
CA THR A 105 -0.76 12.90 -8.09
C THR A 105 0.55 12.37 -8.65
N GLY A 106 0.76 11.04 -8.66
CA GLY A 106 1.97 10.40 -9.20
C GLY A 106 2.08 10.48 -10.73
N GLY A 107 0.96 10.75 -11.42
CA GLY A 107 0.88 10.89 -12.88
C GLY A 107 1.01 9.56 -13.64
N GLY A 108 1.20 9.64 -14.95
CA GLY A 108 1.37 8.46 -15.79
C GLY A 108 0.06 7.69 -16.01
N GLU A 109 0.06 6.39 -15.74
CA GLU A 109 -1.12 5.52 -15.93
C GLU A 109 -2.28 5.85 -14.99
N GLU A 110 -2.01 6.58 -13.91
CA GLU A 110 -2.99 6.95 -12.88
C GLU A 110 -3.61 8.34 -13.11
N GLU A 111 -3.13 9.09 -14.11
CA GLU A 111 -3.63 10.43 -14.40
C GLU A 111 -5.11 10.39 -14.83
N GLY A 112 -5.95 11.18 -14.13
CA GLY A 112 -7.40 11.21 -14.33
C GLY A 112 -8.16 10.02 -13.75
N LEU A 113 -7.50 9.12 -13.00
CA LEU A 113 -8.18 8.07 -12.24
C LEU A 113 -8.66 8.59 -10.88
N ILE A 114 -9.79 8.07 -10.41
CA ILE A 114 -10.31 8.36 -9.08
C ILE A 114 -10.33 7.06 -8.28
N PHE A 115 -9.57 7.03 -7.20
CA PHE A 115 -9.53 5.91 -6.26
C PHE A 115 -10.50 6.17 -5.11
N ARG A 116 -11.30 5.15 -4.77
CA ARG A 116 -12.17 5.19 -3.59
C ARG A 116 -11.50 4.49 -2.42
N PHE A 117 -11.12 5.27 -1.41
CA PHE A 117 -10.48 4.81 -0.19
C PHE A 117 -11.50 4.43 0.88
N PHE A 118 -11.22 3.34 1.58
CA PHE A 118 -11.99 2.86 2.74
C PHE A 118 -11.11 1.97 3.62
N TRP A 119 -11.64 1.56 4.78
CA TRP A 119 -10.87 0.81 5.77
C TRP A 119 -11.41 -0.60 5.95
N ILE A 120 -10.51 -1.58 6.03
CA ILE A 120 -10.83 -2.95 6.42
C ILE A 120 -10.35 -3.22 7.84
N SER A 121 -11.06 -4.09 8.55
CA SER A 121 -10.81 -4.45 9.95
C SER A 121 -10.37 -5.91 10.12
N SER A 122 -10.22 -6.66 9.02
CA SER A 122 -9.69 -8.02 9.00
C SER A 122 -9.18 -8.41 7.62
N GLU A 123 -8.30 -9.42 7.53
CA GLU A 123 -7.69 -9.88 6.27
C GLU A 123 -8.70 -10.37 5.23
N GLY A 124 -9.81 -10.96 5.68
CA GLY A 124 -10.82 -11.56 4.81
C GLY A 124 -12.02 -10.67 4.52
N GLU A 125 -12.01 -9.40 4.95
CA GLU A 125 -13.14 -8.50 4.75
C GLU A 125 -13.34 -8.15 3.26
N VAL A 126 -12.23 -8.04 2.52
CA VAL A 126 -12.21 -7.85 1.07
C VAL A 126 -11.13 -8.72 0.44
N GLU A 127 -11.30 -9.05 -0.84
CA GLU A 127 -10.27 -9.70 -1.63
C GLU A 127 -9.34 -8.65 -2.23
N LEU A 128 -8.12 -8.56 -1.69
CA LEU A 128 -7.06 -7.74 -2.29
C LEU A 128 -6.48 -8.44 -3.52
N ILE A 129 -6.01 -7.65 -4.48
CA ILE A 129 -5.25 -8.18 -5.60
C ILE A 129 -4.04 -8.97 -5.10
N ARG A 130 -3.70 -10.06 -5.80
CA ARG A 130 -2.63 -10.98 -5.42
C ARG A 130 -1.35 -10.22 -5.02
N GLY A 131 -0.78 -10.58 -3.88
CA GLY A 131 0.47 -10.01 -3.39
C GLY A 131 0.32 -8.79 -2.48
N HIS A 132 -0.82 -8.09 -2.51
CA HIS A 132 -1.04 -6.90 -1.68
C HIS A 132 -1.41 -7.22 -0.23
N GLY A 133 -1.96 -8.40 0.02
CA GLY A 133 -2.41 -8.84 1.35
C GLY A 133 -1.47 -9.79 2.07
N ASP A 134 -0.34 -10.18 1.46
CA ASP A 134 0.53 -11.30 1.91
C ASP A 134 1.00 -11.19 3.37
N TYR A 135 1.02 -9.97 3.90
CA TYR A 135 1.56 -9.64 5.22
C TYR A 135 0.55 -8.91 6.14
N LEU A 136 -0.73 -8.87 5.78
CA LEU A 136 -1.77 -8.25 6.62
C LEU A 136 -1.93 -8.93 7.98
N HIS A 137 -1.66 -10.23 8.07
CA HIS A 137 -1.68 -10.96 9.34
C HIS A 137 -0.77 -10.36 10.41
N PHE A 138 0.36 -9.74 10.03
CA PHE A 138 1.21 -9.04 11.00
C PHE A 138 0.58 -7.76 11.56
N ILE A 139 -0.39 -7.17 10.87
CA ILE A 139 -1.14 -6.00 11.36
C ILE A 139 -2.28 -6.43 12.27
N PHE A 140 -3.04 -7.46 11.86
CA PHE A 140 -4.25 -7.89 12.58
C PHE A 140 -3.97 -8.87 13.73
N ALA A 141 -2.77 -9.44 13.83
CA ALA A 141 -2.39 -10.31 14.94
C ALA A 141 -2.09 -9.56 16.26
N GLU A 142 -2.02 -8.23 16.27
CA GLU A 142 -1.80 -7.43 17.51
C GLU A 142 -3.06 -7.30 18.39
N THR A 143 -4.15 -7.99 18.04
CA THR A 143 -5.41 -8.02 18.80
C THR A 143 -5.77 -9.45 19.22
N ASP A 144 -5.08 -9.97 20.22
CA ASP A 144 -5.52 -11.09 21.07
C ASP A 144 -5.36 -10.73 22.55
#